data_AF-A0A922SFG6-F1
#
_entry.id   AF-A0A922SFG6-F1
#
_cell.length_a   1.000
_cell.length_b   1.000
_cell.length_c   1.000
_cell.angle_alpha   90.00
_cell.angle_beta   90.00
_cell.angle_gamma   90.00
#
_symmetry.space_group_name_H-M   'P 1'
#
loop_
_entity.id
_entity.type
_entity.pdbx_description
1 polymer ?
#
loop_
_entity_poly.entity_id
_entity_poly.type
_entity_poly.pdbx_seq_one_letter_code
_entity_poly.pdbx_strand_id
1 'polypeptide(L)'
;MATTAEVVEFIDKLFDSVNGNPGGSKAGKLRRAVKEDSPHHTFWVDAIKKLKSLYYIDTSSKHALQLGKPRLVKVPSLQGWITTLESFLKISKLLFNKYGVMYFYPRRINQDPLENFFGRLRALNSRNVNPDANAFIYAFKSLLITNLLSPHSKYANCEEDEGNSIVNIKCLFENENKENMEDNKEIPSSSQEEKHLFSVQECPNENILVDQVILEKVRVHCSAYTAGLQVHNWCNVINKILKGAVEEKYISKMGEPQKQALNKYKSFRLRKKCLNK
;
A
#
# COMPACT_ATOMS: atom_id res chain seq x y z
N MET A 1 22.59 -29.13 11.12
CA MET A 1 23.16 -27.84 11.58
C MET A 1 23.71 -28.11 12.96
N ALA A 2 25.01 -27.95 13.13
CA ALA A 2 25.72 -28.34 14.35
C ALA A 2 25.87 -27.18 15.34
N THR A 3 25.80 -25.93 14.86
CA THR A 3 26.05 -24.72 15.67
C THR A 3 24.94 -23.69 15.52
N THR A 4 24.80 -22.82 16.53
CA THR A 4 23.91 -21.65 16.47
C THR A 4 24.25 -20.75 15.28
N ALA A 5 25.53 -20.58 14.98
CA ALA A 5 26.00 -19.78 13.85
C ALA A 5 25.47 -20.30 12.51
N GLU A 6 25.53 -21.62 12.28
CA GLU A 6 24.98 -22.24 11.05
C GLU A 6 23.46 -22.07 10.93
N VAL A 7 22.74 -22.12 12.06
CA VAL A 7 21.28 -21.93 12.07
C VAL A 7 20.96 -20.48 11.73
N VAL A 8 21.62 -19.52 12.38
CA VAL A 8 21.41 -18.09 12.13
C VAL A 8 21.75 -17.73 10.69
N GLU A 9 22.89 -18.19 10.18
CA GLU A 9 23.29 -17.94 8.78
C GLU A 9 22.30 -18.56 7.80
N PHE A 10 21.78 -19.76 8.08
CA PHE A 10 20.76 -20.38 7.24
C PHE A 10 19.48 -19.56 7.21
N ILE A 11 18.99 -19.11 8.38
CA ILE A 11 17.77 -18.30 8.47
C ILE A 11 17.96 -16.92 7.82
N ASP A 12 19.13 -16.29 7.97
CA ASP A 12 19.49 -15.03 7.30
C ASP A 12 19.42 -15.17 5.77
N LYS A 13 20.08 -16.20 5.22
CA LYS A 13 20.03 -16.50 3.78
C LYS A 13 18.62 -16.84 3.30
N LEU A 14 17.86 -17.58 4.12
CA LEU A 14 16.47 -17.93 3.84
C LEU A 14 15.61 -16.69 3.72
N PHE A 15 15.71 -15.77 4.68
CA PHE A 15 14.97 -14.52 4.68
C PHE A 15 15.37 -13.61 3.52
N ASP A 16 16.67 -13.42 3.28
CA ASP A 16 17.19 -12.66 2.15
C ASP A 16 16.62 -13.18 0.82
N SER A 17 16.52 -14.51 0.64
CA SER A 17 16.03 -15.13 -0.59
C SER A 17 14.55 -14.87 -0.91
N VAL A 18 13.75 -14.48 0.08
CA VAL A 18 12.32 -14.18 -0.08
C VAL A 18 11.99 -12.71 0.12
N ASN A 19 13.00 -11.84 0.28
CA ASN A 19 12.82 -10.42 0.59
C ASN A 19 13.65 -9.47 -0.28
N GLY A 20 13.97 -9.88 -1.52
CA GLY A 20 14.71 -9.05 -2.47
C GLY A 20 13.91 -7.85 -3.00
N ASN A 21 14.54 -6.67 -3.09
CA ASN A 21 14.00 -5.41 -3.63
C ASN A 21 15.02 -4.79 -4.65
N PRO A 22 14.64 -3.81 -5.52
CA PRO A 22 15.60 -3.08 -6.34
C PRO A 22 16.70 -2.45 -5.50
N GLY A 23 17.92 -2.36 -6.03
CA GLY A 23 19.09 -1.88 -5.28
C GLY A 23 19.55 -2.83 -4.16
N GLY A 24 18.86 -3.96 -3.98
CA GLY A 24 19.16 -5.00 -2.99
C GLY A 24 20.48 -5.71 -3.26
N SER A 25 21.52 -5.17 -2.64
CA SER A 25 22.68 -5.88 -2.06
C SER A 25 23.83 -6.36 -2.95
N LYS A 26 25.00 -6.39 -2.29
CA LYS A 26 26.34 -6.81 -2.71
C LYS A 26 26.34 -8.16 -3.45
N ALA A 27 27.32 -8.35 -4.34
CA ALA A 27 27.53 -9.59 -5.08
C ALA A 27 27.48 -10.83 -4.15
N GLY A 28 26.69 -11.84 -4.52
CA GLY A 28 26.60 -13.12 -3.81
C GLY A 28 25.40 -13.31 -2.88
N LYS A 29 24.66 -12.25 -2.51
CA LYS A 29 23.44 -12.38 -1.69
C LYS A 29 22.19 -12.67 -2.52
N LEU A 30 21.22 -13.36 -1.90
CA LEU A 30 19.91 -13.67 -2.50
C LEU A 30 18.87 -12.56 -2.29
N ARG A 31 19.24 -11.44 -1.67
CA ARG A 31 18.33 -10.33 -1.46
C ARG A 31 18.18 -9.45 -2.71
N ARG A 32 17.76 -10.04 -3.82
CA ARG A 32 17.69 -9.41 -5.15
C ARG A 32 16.52 -9.93 -5.98
N ALA A 33 16.42 -9.50 -7.23
CA ALA A 33 15.41 -10.03 -8.16
C ALA A 33 15.62 -11.54 -8.43
N VAL A 34 14.52 -12.27 -8.50
CA VAL A 34 14.49 -13.67 -8.96
C VAL A 34 14.38 -13.67 -10.48
N LYS A 35 15.31 -14.35 -11.14
CA LYS A 35 15.35 -14.61 -12.59
C LYS A 35 15.27 -16.11 -12.85
N GLU A 36 15.03 -16.51 -14.08
CA GLU A 36 14.97 -17.92 -14.48
C GLU A 36 16.25 -18.69 -14.13
N ASP A 37 17.41 -18.08 -14.34
CA ASP A 37 18.75 -18.63 -14.09
C ASP A 37 19.31 -18.29 -12.69
N SER A 38 18.51 -17.63 -11.85
CA SER A 38 19.02 -17.13 -10.58
C SER A 38 19.25 -18.25 -9.55
N PRO A 39 20.23 -18.11 -8.64
CA PRO A 39 20.55 -19.12 -7.62
C PRO A 39 19.43 -19.35 -6.58
N HIS A 40 18.37 -18.54 -6.59
CA HIS A 40 17.21 -18.73 -5.71
C HIS A 40 16.60 -20.12 -5.85
N HIS A 41 16.46 -20.62 -7.09
CA HIS A 41 15.77 -21.89 -7.33
C HIS A 41 16.48 -23.06 -6.66
N THR A 42 17.79 -23.16 -6.85
CA THR A 42 18.62 -24.19 -6.21
C THR A 42 18.60 -24.03 -4.70
N PHE A 43 18.77 -22.79 -4.20
CA PHE A 43 18.74 -22.52 -2.78
C PHE A 43 17.40 -22.91 -2.14
N TRP A 44 16.26 -22.57 -2.75
CA TRP A 44 14.94 -22.91 -2.24
C TRP A 44 14.70 -24.42 -2.18
N VAL A 45 15.13 -25.16 -3.20
CA VAL A 45 15.04 -26.64 -3.21
C VAL A 45 15.81 -27.24 -2.03
N ASP A 46 17.03 -26.76 -1.77
CA ASP A 46 17.86 -27.27 -0.67
C ASP A 46 17.37 -26.79 0.70
N ALA A 47 16.90 -25.55 0.79
CA ALA A 47 16.28 -25.01 1.99
C ALA A 47 15.02 -25.80 2.38
N ILE A 48 14.17 -26.20 1.42
CA ILE A 48 13.01 -27.07 1.68
C ILE A 48 13.45 -28.39 2.33
N LYS A 49 14.46 -29.07 1.78
CA LYS A 49 14.98 -30.33 2.34
C LYS A 49 15.47 -30.12 3.77
N LYS A 50 16.23 -29.04 3.99
CA LYS A 50 16.77 -28.68 5.29
C LYS A 50 15.66 -28.38 6.30
N LEU A 51 14.66 -27.56 5.94
CA LEU A 51 13.50 -27.26 6.79
C LEU A 51 12.69 -28.52 7.14
N LYS A 52 12.53 -29.47 6.20
CA LYS A 52 11.84 -30.75 6.45
C LYS A 52 12.54 -31.60 7.52
N SER A 53 13.86 -31.46 7.68
CA SER A 53 14.63 -32.13 8.73
C SER A 53 14.61 -31.42 10.09
N LEU A 54 14.12 -30.18 10.18
CA LEU A 54 14.13 -29.42 11.43
C LEU A 54 12.93 -29.77 12.32
N TYR A 55 13.23 -29.85 13.61
CA TYR A 55 12.26 -30.03 14.68
C TYR A 55 12.78 -29.34 15.94
N TYR A 56 11.85 -28.97 16.81
CA TYR A 56 12.16 -28.46 18.14
C TYR A 56 12.20 -29.62 19.12
N ILE A 57 13.08 -29.53 20.12
CA ILE A 57 13.17 -30.50 21.20
C ILE A 57 12.43 -29.88 22.40
N ASP A 58 11.33 -30.50 22.80
CA ASP A 58 10.55 -30.12 23.98
C ASP A 58 10.84 -31.09 25.12
N THR A 59 11.45 -30.56 26.17
CA THR A 59 11.78 -31.28 27.41
C THR A 59 10.92 -30.86 28.59
N SER A 60 10.07 -29.84 28.43
CA SER A 60 9.51 -29.09 29.57
C SER A 60 7.99 -29.10 29.62
N SER A 61 7.31 -29.45 28.52
CA SER A 61 5.85 -29.58 28.56
C SER A 61 5.42 -30.70 29.50
N LYS A 62 4.21 -30.57 30.08
CA LYS A 62 3.60 -31.62 30.92
C LYS A 62 3.63 -32.99 30.24
N HIS A 63 3.43 -32.99 28.92
CA HIS A 63 3.43 -34.21 28.11
C HIS A 63 4.83 -34.82 27.96
N ALA A 64 5.88 -34.01 27.80
CA ALA A 64 7.27 -34.48 27.76
C ALA A 64 7.70 -35.04 29.13
N LEU A 65 7.33 -34.37 30.22
CA LEU A 65 7.62 -34.79 31.59
C LEU A 65 6.91 -36.10 31.94
N GLN A 66 5.64 -36.27 31.57
CA GLN A 66 4.88 -37.51 31.81
C GLN A 66 5.45 -38.73 31.08
N LEU A 67 5.98 -38.56 29.86
CA LEU A 67 6.58 -39.64 29.08
C LEU A 67 8.03 -39.93 29.47
N GLY A 68 8.65 -39.10 30.33
CA GLY A 68 10.04 -39.24 30.75
C GLY A 68 11.06 -39.12 29.62
N LYS A 69 10.69 -38.57 28.46
CA LYS A 69 11.57 -38.44 27.29
C LYS A 69 11.30 -37.15 26.50
N PRO A 70 12.34 -36.55 25.87
CA PRO A 70 12.16 -35.39 25.02
C PRO A 70 11.21 -35.66 23.86
N ARG A 71 10.35 -34.69 23.55
CA ARG A 71 9.44 -34.73 22.41
C ARG A 71 10.02 -33.94 21.25
N LEU A 72 9.95 -34.52 20.05
CA LEU A 72 10.25 -33.78 18.82
C LEU A 72 8.97 -33.08 18.34
N VAL A 73 9.03 -31.76 18.22
CA VAL A 73 7.89 -30.90 17.88
C VAL A 73 8.12 -30.24 16.54
N LYS A 74 7.17 -30.43 15.62
CA LYS A 74 7.12 -29.68 14.37
C LYS A 74 6.16 -28.51 14.54
N VAL A 75 6.68 -27.30 14.41
CA VAL A 75 5.90 -26.07 14.61
C VAL A 75 5.30 -25.57 13.29
N PRO A 76 4.15 -24.87 13.32
CA PRO A 76 3.51 -24.34 12.11
C PRO A 76 4.41 -23.41 11.29
N SER A 77 5.31 -22.65 11.92
CA SER A 77 6.22 -21.73 11.22
C SER A 77 7.18 -22.46 10.28
N LEU A 78 7.69 -23.64 10.64
CA LEU A 78 8.53 -24.47 9.75
C LEU A 78 7.73 -24.96 8.55
N GLN A 79 6.47 -25.36 8.77
CA GLN A 79 5.58 -25.75 7.68
C GLN A 79 5.24 -24.57 6.78
N GLY A 80 5.02 -23.39 7.36
CA GLY A 80 4.81 -22.14 6.63
C GLY A 80 5.99 -21.83 5.70
N TRP A 81 7.23 -21.94 6.19
CA TRP A 81 8.42 -21.76 5.36
C TRP A 81 8.49 -22.74 4.19
N ILE A 82 8.21 -24.02 4.42
CA ILE A 82 8.16 -25.02 3.34
C ILE A 82 7.12 -24.62 2.29
N THR A 83 5.91 -24.28 2.72
CA THR A 83 4.83 -23.84 1.83
C THR A 83 5.20 -22.59 1.04
N THR A 84 5.84 -21.60 1.69
CA THR A 84 6.33 -20.38 1.03
C THR A 84 7.31 -20.73 -0.08
N LEU A 85 8.36 -21.50 0.21
CA LEU A 85 9.38 -21.85 -0.78
C LEU A 85 8.82 -22.68 -1.95
N GLU A 86 7.95 -23.67 -1.66
CA GLU A 86 7.26 -24.45 -2.69
C GLU A 86 6.36 -23.56 -3.57
N SER A 87 5.74 -22.53 -2.98
CA SER A 87 4.92 -21.56 -3.70
C SER A 87 5.77 -20.61 -4.56
N PHE A 88 6.91 -20.13 -4.06
CA PHE A 88 7.84 -19.31 -4.83
C PHE A 88 8.42 -20.05 -6.05
N LEU A 89 8.71 -21.35 -5.92
CA LEU A 89 9.09 -22.20 -7.05
C LEU A 89 7.96 -22.33 -8.09
N LYS A 90 6.69 -22.40 -7.66
CA LYS A 90 5.54 -22.46 -8.57
C LYS A 90 5.25 -21.10 -9.23
N ILE A 91 5.29 -20.03 -8.46
CA ILE A 91 5.09 -18.65 -8.93
C ILE A 91 6.15 -18.29 -9.96
N SER A 92 7.42 -18.59 -9.70
CA SER A 92 8.49 -18.31 -10.65
C SER A 92 8.29 -19.02 -11.98
N LYS A 93 8.01 -20.33 -11.98
CA LYS A 93 7.66 -21.08 -13.20
C LYS A 93 6.45 -20.50 -13.93
N LEU A 94 5.43 -20.09 -13.19
CA LEU A 94 4.23 -19.47 -13.76
C LEU A 94 4.56 -18.14 -14.43
N LEU A 95 5.26 -17.26 -13.73
CA LEU A 95 5.64 -15.93 -14.23
C LEU A 95 6.55 -16.02 -15.47
N PHE A 96 7.55 -16.90 -15.44
CA PHE A 96 8.54 -17.03 -16.51
C PHE A 96 7.94 -17.76 -17.72
N ASN A 97 7.40 -18.97 -17.52
CA ASN A 97 7.02 -19.83 -18.64
C ASN A 97 5.67 -19.45 -19.26
N LYS A 98 4.72 -18.97 -18.45
CA LYS A 98 3.37 -18.63 -18.93
C LYS A 98 3.21 -17.17 -19.29
N TYR A 99 3.77 -16.27 -18.50
CA TYR A 99 3.56 -14.83 -18.64
C TYR A 99 4.76 -14.08 -19.25
N GLY A 100 5.88 -14.77 -19.52
CA GLY A 100 7.07 -14.15 -20.12
C GLY A 100 7.68 -13.03 -19.26
N VAL A 101 7.46 -13.06 -17.95
CA VAL A 101 8.05 -12.10 -17.02
C VAL A 101 9.54 -12.41 -16.87
N MET A 102 10.42 -11.43 -17.05
CA MET A 102 11.87 -11.68 -17.01
C MET A 102 12.43 -11.86 -15.59
N TYR A 103 11.80 -11.20 -14.62
CA TYR A 103 12.19 -11.27 -13.21
C TYR A 103 11.06 -10.77 -12.32
N PHE A 104 11.11 -11.11 -11.02
CA PHE A 104 10.26 -10.50 -10.01
C PHE A 104 11.02 -10.26 -8.71
N TYR A 105 10.50 -9.35 -7.87
CA TYR A 105 11.06 -9.04 -6.57
C TYR A 105 10.25 -9.75 -5.47
N PRO A 106 10.85 -10.68 -4.71
CA PRO A 106 10.17 -11.38 -3.62
C PRO A 106 9.51 -10.46 -2.59
N ARG A 107 10.11 -9.29 -2.30
CA ARG A 107 9.56 -8.26 -1.41
C ARG A 107 8.15 -7.79 -1.79
N ARG A 108 7.77 -7.92 -3.07
CA ARG A 108 6.44 -7.54 -3.58
C ARG A 108 5.37 -8.63 -3.36
N ILE A 109 5.77 -9.79 -2.86
CA ILE A 109 4.90 -10.96 -2.59
C ILE A 109 4.86 -11.23 -1.07
N ASN A 110 4.87 -10.18 -0.27
CA ASN A 110 4.66 -10.25 1.17
C ASN A 110 3.54 -9.28 1.59
N GLN A 111 3.17 -9.31 2.87
CA GLN A 111 2.08 -8.49 3.40
C GLN A 111 2.54 -7.15 3.98
N ASP A 112 3.84 -6.83 3.95
CA ASP A 112 4.35 -5.60 4.56
C ASP A 112 3.67 -4.33 3.99
N PRO A 113 3.37 -4.21 2.67
CA PRO A 113 2.64 -3.05 2.18
C PRO A 113 1.25 -2.90 2.81
N LEU A 114 0.61 -4.01 3.16
CA LEU A 114 -0.68 -4.01 3.86
C LEU A 114 -0.49 -3.62 5.34
N GLU A 115 0.57 -4.11 5.99
CA GLU A 115 0.90 -3.72 7.38
C GLU A 115 1.26 -2.23 7.47
N ASN A 116 2.03 -1.73 6.51
CA ASN A 116 2.34 -0.32 6.33
C ASN A 116 1.06 0.49 6.16
N PHE A 117 0.16 0.05 5.29
CA PHE A 117 -1.14 0.67 5.09
C PHE A 117 -1.97 0.75 6.39
N PHE A 118 -2.02 -0.32 7.18
CA PHE A 118 -2.68 -0.29 8.49
C PHE A 118 -1.95 0.59 9.51
N GLY A 119 -0.63 0.71 9.41
CA GLY A 119 0.17 1.69 10.17
C GLY A 119 -0.24 3.12 9.84
N ARG A 120 -0.39 3.44 8.55
CA ARG A 120 -0.85 4.74 8.04
C ARG A 120 -2.26 5.08 8.54
N LEU A 121 -3.18 4.11 8.49
CA LEU A 121 -4.54 4.27 9.01
C LEU A 121 -4.56 4.59 10.50
N ARG A 122 -3.79 3.84 11.30
CA ARG A 122 -3.69 4.05 12.74
C ARG A 122 -2.97 5.35 13.10
N ALA A 123 -2.07 5.85 12.25
CA ALA A 123 -1.39 7.12 12.45
C ALA A 123 -2.30 8.34 12.19
N LEU A 124 -3.33 8.16 11.36
CA LEU A 124 -4.32 9.19 11.09
C LEU A 124 -5.13 9.53 12.36
N ASN A 125 -5.55 10.79 12.49
CA ASN A 125 -6.35 11.30 13.62
C ASN A 125 -5.69 11.10 15.00
N SER A 126 -4.50 11.67 15.19
CA SER A 126 -3.78 11.66 16.47
C SER A 126 -3.46 10.26 17.00
N ARG A 127 -3.08 9.35 16.10
CA ARG A 127 -2.67 7.98 16.42
C ARG A 127 -3.79 7.14 17.08
N ASN A 128 -4.91 6.99 16.39
CA ASN A 128 -5.94 6.04 16.81
C ASN A 128 -5.48 4.59 16.57
N VAL A 129 -4.91 3.96 17.60
CA VAL A 129 -4.31 2.62 17.51
C VAL A 129 -5.33 1.50 17.32
N ASN A 130 -6.59 1.73 17.67
CA ASN A 130 -7.66 0.74 17.57
C ASN A 130 -8.95 1.41 17.04
N PRO A 131 -8.98 1.80 15.76
CA PRO A 131 -10.15 2.45 15.18
C PRO A 131 -11.32 1.46 15.11
N ASP A 132 -12.51 1.92 15.46
CA ASP A 132 -13.73 1.19 15.12
C ASP A 132 -13.97 1.19 13.60
N ALA A 133 -14.96 0.42 13.14
CA ALA A 133 -15.25 0.29 11.72
C ALA A 133 -15.57 1.62 11.03
N ASN A 134 -16.23 2.56 11.72
CA ASN A 134 -16.56 3.87 11.16
C ASN A 134 -15.29 4.73 11.05
N ALA A 135 -14.49 4.79 12.11
CA ALA A 135 -13.22 5.50 12.13
C ALA A 135 -12.26 4.95 11.06
N PHE A 136 -12.23 3.63 10.86
CA PHE A 136 -11.49 3.00 9.78
C PHE A 136 -11.97 3.47 8.40
N ILE A 137 -13.29 3.46 8.15
CA ILE A 137 -13.86 3.89 6.87
C ILE A 137 -13.50 5.36 6.57
N TYR A 138 -13.59 6.24 7.56
CA TYR A 138 -13.22 7.64 7.38
C TYR A 138 -11.72 7.82 7.16
N ALA A 139 -10.89 7.12 7.93
CA ALA A 139 -9.44 7.18 7.75
C ALA A 139 -9.00 6.64 6.39
N PHE A 140 -9.61 5.54 5.93
CA PHE A 140 -9.40 4.97 4.60
C PHE A 140 -9.72 5.99 3.50
N LYS A 141 -10.90 6.62 3.56
CA LYS A 141 -11.30 7.64 2.58
C LYS A 141 -10.35 8.83 2.57
N SER A 142 -9.94 9.30 3.74
CA SER A 142 -8.99 10.41 3.85
C SER A 142 -7.64 10.05 3.24
N LEU A 143 -7.09 8.88 3.57
CA LEU A 143 -5.84 8.40 2.98
C LEU A 143 -5.95 8.23 1.47
N LEU A 144 -7.08 7.73 0.96
CA LEU A 144 -7.29 7.60 -0.47
C LEU A 144 -7.16 8.97 -1.16
N ILE A 145 -7.92 9.97 -0.70
CA ILE A 145 -7.92 11.33 -1.27
C ILE A 145 -6.54 11.99 -1.16
N THR A 146 -5.81 11.75 -0.08
CA THR A 146 -4.46 12.27 0.10
C THR A 146 -3.39 11.42 -0.58
N ASN A 147 -3.75 10.55 -1.53
CA ASN A 147 -2.80 9.69 -2.24
C ASN A 147 -1.88 8.88 -1.31
N LEU A 148 -2.42 8.46 -0.17
CA LEU A 148 -1.72 7.73 0.90
C LEU A 148 -0.53 8.50 1.51
N LEU A 149 -0.48 9.83 1.39
CA LEU A 149 0.62 10.71 1.85
C LEU A 149 0.86 10.76 3.37
N SER A 150 0.34 9.82 4.16
CA SER A 150 0.67 9.82 5.58
C SER A 150 2.12 9.40 5.80
N PRO A 151 2.84 10.05 6.72
CA PRO A 151 4.22 9.70 7.02
C PRO A 151 4.34 8.24 7.48
N HIS A 152 5.33 7.53 6.94
CA HIS A 152 5.73 6.23 7.46
C HIS A 152 6.26 6.40 8.89
N SER A 153 5.96 5.46 9.77
CA SER A 153 6.41 5.57 11.17
C SER A 153 7.91 5.36 11.28
N LYS A 154 8.62 6.27 11.98
CA LYS A 154 10.07 6.15 12.25
C LYS A 154 10.46 4.85 12.97
N TYR A 155 9.51 4.22 13.67
CA TYR A 155 9.70 2.96 14.40
C TYR A 155 8.90 1.80 13.79
N ALA A 156 8.60 1.85 12.48
CA ALA A 156 7.96 0.74 11.80
C ALA A 156 8.93 -0.44 11.66
N ASN A 157 8.43 -1.66 11.92
CA ASN A 157 9.20 -2.89 11.68
C ASN A 157 9.26 -3.25 10.19
N CYS A 158 8.42 -2.62 9.36
CA CYS A 158 8.30 -2.85 7.94
C CYS A 158 9.04 -1.75 7.15
N GLU A 159 9.68 -2.16 6.05
CA GLU A 159 10.35 -1.24 5.13
C GLU A 159 9.32 -0.40 4.35
N GLU A 160 9.72 0.79 3.90
CA GLU A 160 8.83 1.72 3.19
C GLU A 160 8.38 1.17 1.84
N ASP A 161 7.14 1.49 1.46
CA ASP A 161 6.59 1.11 0.16
C ASP A 161 7.05 2.10 -0.91
N GLU A 162 7.96 1.68 -1.79
CA GLU A 162 8.38 2.45 -2.98
C GLU A 162 7.30 2.46 -4.09
N GLY A 163 6.03 2.35 -3.74
CA GLY A 163 4.92 2.20 -4.68
C GLY A 163 4.38 3.55 -5.14
N ASN A 164 4.35 3.78 -6.45
CA ASN A 164 3.57 4.89 -7.02
C ASN A 164 2.08 4.57 -6.93
N SER A 165 1.26 5.57 -6.63
CA SER A 165 -0.20 5.41 -6.69
C SER A 165 -0.64 5.14 -8.13
N ILE A 166 -1.50 4.13 -8.29
CA ILE A 166 -2.09 3.76 -9.58
C ILE A 166 -3.15 4.80 -10.01
N VAL A 167 -3.73 5.52 -9.06
CA VAL A 167 -4.80 6.48 -9.30
C VAL A 167 -4.31 7.88 -8.94
N ASN A 168 -4.20 8.75 -9.94
CA ASN A 168 -3.97 10.17 -9.69
C ASN A 168 -5.30 10.85 -9.36
N ILE A 169 -5.58 11.03 -8.07
CA ILE A 169 -6.81 11.66 -7.60
C ILE A 169 -6.78 13.18 -7.77
N LYS A 170 -5.64 13.78 -8.18
CA LYS A 170 -5.60 15.21 -8.57
C LYS A 170 -6.58 15.52 -9.69
N CYS A 171 -6.88 14.56 -10.57
CA CYS A 171 -7.88 14.74 -11.63
C CYS A 171 -9.31 15.01 -11.09
N LEU A 172 -9.61 14.70 -9.83
CA LEU A 172 -10.89 15.07 -9.20
C LEU A 172 -10.94 16.55 -8.79
N PHE A 173 -9.78 17.22 -8.77
CA PHE A 173 -9.61 18.61 -8.34
C PHE A 173 -9.08 19.51 -9.47
N GLU A 174 -8.70 18.92 -10.62
CA GLU A 174 -8.38 19.66 -11.84
C GLU A 174 -9.68 20.13 -12.48
N ASN A 175 -9.96 21.43 -12.36
CA ASN A 175 -11.01 22.06 -13.14
C ASN A 175 -10.64 21.98 -14.63
N GLU A 176 -11.59 21.62 -15.49
CA GLU A 176 -11.47 21.75 -16.95
C GLU A 176 -11.40 23.24 -17.34
N ASN A 177 -10.28 23.90 -17.07
CA ASN A 177 -9.94 25.16 -17.73
C ASN A 177 -9.28 24.81 -19.07
N LYS A 178 -10.09 24.30 -20.00
CA LYS A 178 -9.69 24.12 -21.40
C LYS A 178 -10.69 24.78 -22.34
N GLU A 179 -10.98 26.06 -22.13
CA GLU A 179 -11.45 26.92 -23.21
C GLU A 179 -10.84 28.32 -23.05
N ASN A 180 -10.33 28.83 -24.18
CA ASN A 180 -9.79 30.18 -24.44
C ASN A 180 -8.27 30.38 -24.24
N MET A 181 -7.49 29.83 -25.16
CA MET A 181 -6.36 30.56 -25.75
C MET A 181 -6.20 30.18 -27.23
N GLU A 182 -7.01 30.81 -28.08
CA GLU A 182 -6.60 31.09 -29.46
C GLU A 182 -6.63 32.62 -29.66
N ASP A 183 -5.57 33.09 -30.31
CA ASP A 183 -5.34 34.39 -30.93
C ASP A 183 -5.03 35.64 -30.07
N ASN A 184 -3.73 35.93 -29.93
CA ASN A 184 -3.12 37.09 -30.61
C ASN A 184 -1.57 37.07 -30.63
N LYS A 185 -1.07 36.80 -31.85
CA LYS A 185 0.16 37.20 -32.58
C LYS A 185 1.40 37.85 -31.89
N GLU A 186 2.53 37.14 -32.13
CA GLU A 186 3.86 37.54 -32.70
C GLU A 186 4.92 38.41 -31.95
N ILE A 187 6.01 37.72 -31.50
CA ILE A 187 7.49 37.89 -31.77
C ILE A 187 8.21 39.22 -31.35
N PRO A 188 9.54 39.28 -30.95
CA PRO A 188 10.62 38.28 -30.94
C PRO A 188 11.37 38.05 -29.61
N SER A 189 12.09 36.93 -29.62
CA SER A 189 13.06 36.43 -28.66
C SER A 189 14.31 37.32 -28.45
N SER A 190 14.57 37.72 -27.20
CA SER A 190 15.89 37.59 -26.55
C SER A 190 15.88 38.00 -25.07
N SER A 191 16.69 37.25 -24.30
CA SER A 191 17.34 37.55 -23.00
C SER A 191 16.54 37.53 -21.68
N GLN A 192 17.00 36.64 -20.78
CA GLN A 192 17.25 36.84 -19.33
C GLN A 192 16.00 37.08 -18.46
N GLU A 193 15.56 36.20 -17.57
CA GLU A 193 16.06 35.84 -16.22
C GLU A 193 15.08 34.76 -15.69
N GLU A 194 15.46 33.72 -14.96
CA GLU A 194 15.43 33.74 -13.49
C GLU A 194 16.37 32.65 -12.95
N LYS A 195 17.56 33.08 -12.54
CA LYS A 195 18.28 32.48 -11.42
C LYS A 195 17.98 33.34 -10.20
N HIS A 196 17.94 32.69 -9.05
CA HIS A 196 18.01 33.23 -7.69
C HIS A 196 16.68 33.60 -7.01
N LEU A 197 16.22 32.70 -6.14
CA LEU A 197 16.09 33.06 -4.72
C LEU A 197 16.29 31.85 -3.80
N PHE A 198 17.52 31.32 -3.79
CA PHE A 198 18.12 30.80 -2.56
C PHE A 198 18.78 32.01 -1.89
N SER A 199 18.03 32.73 -1.06
CA SER A 199 18.61 33.59 -0.04
C SER A 199 18.45 32.88 1.29
N VAL A 200 19.58 32.60 1.93
CA VAL A 200 19.69 32.17 3.32
C VAL A 200 18.89 33.16 4.18
N GLN A 201 17.75 32.71 4.69
CA GLN A 201 17.03 33.38 5.76
C GLN A 201 16.98 32.40 6.94
N GLU A 202 17.32 32.95 8.10
CA GLU A 202 17.57 32.28 9.38
C GLU A 202 16.58 31.14 9.68
N CYS A 203 17.09 30.04 10.23
CA CYS A 203 16.30 28.89 10.66
C CYS A 203 15.07 29.36 11.47
N PRO A 204 13.83 29.09 11.01
CA PRO A 204 12.67 29.31 11.85
C PRO A 204 12.79 28.38 13.07
N ASN A 205 12.49 28.90 14.26
CA ASN A 205 12.35 28.12 15.48
C ASN A 205 11.67 26.77 15.18
N GLU A 206 12.22 25.65 15.67
CA GLU A 206 11.67 24.29 15.45
C GLU A 206 10.17 24.21 15.73
N ASN A 207 9.67 25.02 16.68
CA ASN A 207 8.25 25.13 17.00
C ASN A 207 7.39 25.67 15.84
N ILE A 208 7.89 26.62 15.04
CA ILE A 208 7.14 27.23 13.91
C ILE A 208 6.99 26.22 12.76
N LEU A 209 8.04 25.43 12.49
CA LEU A 209 7.99 24.40 11.45
C LEU A 209 7.05 23.24 11.86
N VAL A 210 7.07 22.85 13.13
CA VAL A 210 6.15 21.86 13.69
C VAL A 210 4.72 22.35 13.63
N ASP A 211 4.46 23.62 13.99
CA ASP A 211 3.12 24.22 13.95
C ASP A 211 2.59 24.32 12.52
N GLN A 212 3.41 24.70 11.55
CA GLN A 212 3.02 24.72 10.13
C GLN A 212 2.68 23.32 9.61
N VAL A 213 3.45 22.29 9.97
CA VAL A 213 3.16 20.90 9.61
C VAL A 213 1.88 20.40 10.28
N ILE A 214 1.63 20.79 11.54
CA ILE A 214 0.39 20.47 12.26
C ILE A 214 -0.81 21.17 11.61
N LEU A 215 -0.70 22.47 11.31
CA LEU A 215 -1.74 23.24 10.64
C LEU A 215 -2.07 22.67 9.27
N GLU A 216 -1.06 22.28 8.47
CA GLU A 216 -1.30 21.70 7.16
C GLU A 216 -1.95 20.31 7.27
N LYS A 217 -1.55 19.49 8.26
CA LYS A 217 -2.23 18.22 8.56
C LYS A 217 -3.68 18.43 8.96
N VAL A 218 -3.96 19.39 9.85
CA VAL A 218 -5.32 19.73 10.27
C VAL A 218 -6.12 20.22 9.06
N ARG A 219 -5.57 21.10 8.23
CA ARG A 219 -6.21 21.59 7.00
C ARG A 219 -6.58 20.43 6.08
N VAL A 220 -5.62 19.56 5.76
CA VAL A 220 -5.83 18.39 4.89
C VAL A 220 -6.85 17.43 5.49
N HIS A 221 -6.80 17.14 6.79
CA HIS A 221 -7.76 16.26 7.45
C HIS A 221 -9.17 16.87 7.48
N CYS A 222 -9.29 18.16 7.75
CA CYS A 222 -10.56 18.89 7.70
C CYS A 222 -11.13 18.89 6.29
N SER A 223 -10.31 19.14 5.25
CA SER A 223 -10.73 19.09 3.85
C SER A 223 -11.17 17.68 3.43
N ALA A 224 -10.42 16.64 3.82
CA ALA A 224 -10.78 15.26 3.50
C ALA A 224 -12.06 14.80 4.22
N TYR A 225 -12.22 15.16 5.50
CA TYR A 225 -13.41 14.85 6.28
C TYR A 225 -14.64 15.57 5.72
N THR A 226 -14.53 16.87 5.44
CA THR A 226 -15.64 17.65 4.86
C THR A 226 -16.00 17.17 3.46
N ALA A 227 -15.03 16.86 2.60
CA ALA A 227 -15.29 16.25 1.30
C ALA A 227 -15.99 14.89 1.43
N GLY A 228 -15.54 14.04 2.34
CA GLY A 228 -16.16 12.74 2.63
C GLY A 228 -17.61 12.87 3.11
N LEU A 229 -17.89 13.82 3.99
CA LEU A 229 -19.25 14.12 4.48
C LEU A 229 -20.16 14.62 3.35
N GLN A 230 -19.66 15.53 2.50
CA GLN A 230 -20.40 16.03 1.34
C GLN A 230 -20.75 14.89 0.38
N VAL A 231 -19.78 14.05 0.01
CA VAL A 231 -20.02 12.89 -0.87
C VAL A 231 -21.03 11.91 -0.25
N HIS A 232 -20.94 11.64 1.05
CA HIS A 232 -21.90 10.78 1.74
C HIS A 232 -23.33 11.34 1.66
N ASN A 233 -23.50 12.63 1.93
CA ASN A 233 -24.79 13.32 1.83
C ASN A 233 -25.33 13.28 0.39
N TRP A 234 -24.47 13.47 -0.61
CA TRP A 234 -24.88 13.39 -2.02
C TRP A 234 -25.40 12.01 -2.37
N CYS A 235 -24.68 10.94 -1.98
CA CYS A 235 -25.12 9.56 -2.19
C CYS A 235 -26.47 9.27 -1.53
N ASN A 236 -26.70 9.77 -0.31
CA ASN A 236 -27.97 9.60 0.39
C ASN A 236 -29.13 10.30 -0.33
N VAL A 237 -28.93 11.54 -0.80
CA VAL A 237 -29.92 12.30 -1.56
C VAL A 237 -30.25 11.59 -2.89
N ILE A 238 -29.22 11.18 -3.63
CA ILE A 238 -29.37 10.42 -4.89
C ILE A 238 -30.17 9.13 -4.66
N ASN A 239 -29.86 8.39 -3.59
CA ASN A 239 -30.59 7.16 -3.25
C ASN A 239 -32.07 7.42 -2.91
N LYS A 240 -32.39 8.52 -2.24
CA LYS A 240 -33.79 8.88 -1.94
C LYS A 240 -34.55 9.26 -3.21
N ILE A 241 -33.93 10.04 -4.11
CA ILE A 241 -34.51 10.39 -5.43
C ILE A 241 -34.84 9.13 -6.22
N LEU A 242 -33.90 8.18 -6.29
CA LEU A 242 -34.08 6.95 -7.06
C LEU A 242 -35.08 5.97 -6.46
N LYS A 243 -35.46 6.14 -5.19
CA LYS A 243 -36.55 5.42 -4.53
C LYS A 243 -37.90 6.14 -4.68
N GLY A 244 -37.95 7.26 -5.41
CA GLY A 244 -39.15 8.08 -5.55
C GLY A 244 -39.50 8.89 -4.30
N ALA A 245 -38.60 8.94 -3.31
CA ALA A 245 -38.87 9.54 -2.00
C ALA A 245 -38.54 11.05 -1.93
N VAL A 246 -38.00 11.64 -2.99
CA VAL A 246 -37.63 13.07 -3.07
C VAL A 246 -38.15 13.64 -4.39
N GLU A 247 -38.85 14.76 -4.30
CA GLU A 247 -39.44 15.47 -5.43
C GLU A 247 -38.38 16.03 -6.40
N GLU A 248 -38.67 16.05 -7.71
CA GLU A 248 -37.77 16.56 -8.76
C GLU A 248 -37.32 18.01 -8.54
N LYS A 249 -38.08 18.81 -7.78
CA LYS A 249 -37.72 20.18 -7.38
C LYS A 249 -36.41 20.28 -6.58
N TYR A 250 -35.93 19.19 -6.01
CA TYR A 250 -34.62 19.14 -5.33
C TYR A 250 -33.48 18.79 -6.29
N ILE A 251 -33.77 18.20 -7.45
CA ILE A 251 -32.78 17.92 -8.52
C ILE A 251 -32.36 19.23 -9.20
N SER A 252 -33.30 20.16 -9.40
CA SER A 252 -33.00 21.47 -10.00
C SER A 252 -32.08 22.35 -9.13
N LYS A 253 -32.01 22.07 -7.82
CA LYS A 253 -31.11 22.76 -6.88
C LYS A 253 -29.72 22.10 -6.76
N MET A 254 -29.47 20.99 -7.47
CA MET A 254 -28.17 20.32 -7.42
C MET A 254 -27.08 21.13 -8.11
N GLY A 255 -25.89 21.14 -7.55
CA GLY A 255 -24.69 21.64 -8.22
C GLY A 255 -24.23 20.68 -9.33
N GLU A 256 -23.40 21.16 -10.26
CA GLU A 256 -22.89 20.36 -11.38
C GLU A 256 -22.26 19.01 -10.97
N PRO A 257 -21.44 18.91 -9.91
CA PRO A 257 -20.87 17.63 -9.51
C PRO A 257 -21.92 16.59 -9.08
N GLN A 258 -23.01 17.06 -8.45
CA GLN A 258 -24.12 16.19 -8.02
C GLN A 258 -24.92 15.70 -9.23
N LYS A 259 -25.15 16.55 -10.24
CA LYS A 259 -25.81 16.17 -11.49
C LYS A 259 -24.98 15.14 -12.26
N GLN A 260 -23.67 15.34 -12.37
CA GLN A 260 -22.77 14.36 -13.01
C GLN A 260 -22.79 13.00 -12.30
N ALA A 261 -22.73 12.99 -10.96
CA ALA A 261 -22.82 11.76 -10.17
C ALA A 261 -24.16 11.03 -10.37
N LEU A 262 -25.28 11.76 -10.37
CA LEU A 262 -26.62 11.21 -10.62
C LEU A 262 -26.71 10.57 -12.02
N ASN A 263 -26.17 11.23 -13.05
CA ASN A 263 -26.18 10.74 -14.43
C ASN A 263 -25.30 9.49 -14.61
N LYS A 264 -24.10 9.47 -14.01
CA LYS A 264 -23.25 8.26 -13.98
C LYS A 264 -23.93 7.09 -13.25
N TYR A 265 -24.66 7.35 -12.18
CA TYR A 265 -25.37 6.29 -11.46
C TYR A 265 -26.59 5.76 -12.23
N LYS A 266 -27.39 6.65 -12.86
CA LYS A 266 -28.51 6.26 -13.73
C LYS A 266 -28.02 5.36 -14.88
N SER A 267 -26.95 5.75 -15.56
CA SER A 267 -26.36 4.97 -16.66
C SER A 267 -25.82 3.61 -16.18
N PHE A 268 -25.16 3.53 -15.02
CA PHE A 268 -24.71 2.26 -14.44
C PHE A 268 -25.88 1.32 -14.11
N ARG A 269 -26.97 1.84 -13.52
CA ARG A 269 -28.15 1.04 -13.16
C ARG A 269 -28.92 0.55 -14.40
N LEU A 270 -28.97 1.35 -15.47
CA LEU A 270 -29.54 0.95 -16.77
C LEU A 270 -28.72 -0.18 -17.40
N ARG A 271 -27.38 -0.10 -17.38
CA ARG A 271 -26.49 -1.19 -17.85
C ARG A 271 -26.70 -2.50 -17.10
N LYS A 272 -26.90 -2.46 -15.77
CA LYS A 272 -27.20 -3.67 -14.97
C LYS A 272 -28.54 -4.32 -15.29
N LYS A 273 -29.55 -3.56 -15.74
CA LYS A 273 -30.84 -4.12 -16.18
C LYS A 273 -30.75 -4.82 -17.54
N CYS A 274 -29.84 -4.40 -18.42
CA CYS A 274 -29.61 -5.06 -19.72
C CYS A 274 -28.79 -6.36 -19.60
N LEU A 275 -28.02 -6.55 -18.52
CA LEU A 275 -27.24 -7.78 -18.29
C LEU A 275 -28.07 -8.91 -17.63
N ASN A 276 -29.29 -8.61 -17.17
CA ASN A 276 -30.20 -9.57 -16.53
C ASN A 276 -31.45 -9.85 -17.39
N LYS A 277 -31.39 -9.53 -18.68
CA LYS A 277 -32.34 -9.95 -19.71
C LYS A 277 -31.60 -10.83 -20.71
#